data_AF-A0A060YK79-F1
#
_entry.id   AF-A0A060YK79-F1
#
_cell.length_a   1.000
_cell.length_b   1.000
_cell.length_c   1.000
_cell.angle_alpha   90.00
_cell.angle_beta   90.00
_cell.angle_gamma   90.00
#
_symmetry.space_group_name_H-M   'P 1'
#
loop_
_entity.id
_entity.type
_entity.pdbx_description
1 polymer ?
#
loop_
_entity_poly.entity_id
_entity_poly.type
_entity_poly.pdbx_seq_one_letter_code
_entity_poly.pdbx_strand_id
1 'polypeptide(L)'
;MLITDLLSGIAHSENNLGSMQNGSVVLSHEDDVIYCFSLQLGKVYGIESHVLSPAETKDLYPLMNVDDLYGTLYVPKDGTMDPAGTCTTLSRAATARGATVIENCPVTGIQVSTDDMGVKRVKAVETFHGTIQTPVVVNCAGVWAAKLGEMAGVKVPLVAMHHAYVVTERIEGIQNMPNVRDHDASVYLRLQGDALSVGGYEQNPVFWDKVSDKFAFSLFDLDWDVFMQHIEGAINRVPALEQTGIKSTVCGPESFTADHKPLMGEAPEVRGFFLGCGFNSAGE
;
A
#
# COMPACT_ATOMS: atom_id res chain seq x y z
N MET A 1 15.95 0.00 -12.30
CA MET A 1 15.36 -1.33 -12.07
C MET A 1 14.02 -1.09 -11.43
N LEU A 2 12.94 -1.36 -12.14
CA LEU A 2 11.59 -1.18 -11.59
C LEU A 2 11.37 -2.26 -10.51
N ILE A 3 10.53 -1.98 -9.52
CA ILE A 3 10.19 -2.95 -8.46
C ILE A 3 9.62 -4.24 -9.10
N THR A 4 8.90 -4.11 -10.20
CA THR A 4 8.40 -5.22 -11.03
C THR A 4 9.51 -6.10 -11.61
N ASP A 5 10.65 -5.53 -12.02
CA ASP A 5 11.81 -6.30 -12.52
C ASP A 5 12.51 -7.08 -11.39
N LEU A 6 12.59 -6.47 -10.20
CA LEU A 6 13.15 -7.11 -9.01
C LEU A 6 12.26 -8.28 -8.56
N LEU A 7 10.95 -8.06 -8.50
CA LEU A 7 9.98 -9.05 -8.02
C LEU A 7 9.76 -10.18 -9.03
N SER A 8 9.75 -9.90 -10.33
CA SER A 8 9.76 -10.95 -11.36
C SER A 8 11.04 -11.79 -11.30
N GLY A 9 12.20 -11.17 -11.05
CA GLY A 9 13.45 -11.87 -10.80
C GLY A 9 13.41 -12.80 -9.57
N ILE A 10 12.69 -12.41 -8.52
CA ILE A 10 12.50 -13.21 -7.30
C ILE A 10 11.47 -14.34 -7.53
N ALA A 11 10.36 -14.06 -8.21
CA ALA A 11 9.34 -15.04 -8.59
C ALA A 11 9.87 -16.15 -9.50
N HIS A 12 10.84 -15.84 -10.36
CA HIS A 12 11.51 -16.84 -11.19
C HIS A 12 12.42 -17.78 -10.39
N SER A 13 12.88 -17.37 -9.21
CA SER A 13 13.81 -18.14 -8.37
C SER A 13 13.12 -18.97 -7.28
N GLU A 14 11.96 -18.55 -6.78
CA GLU A 14 11.18 -19.25 -5.77
C GLU A 14 9.69 -19.21 -6.18
N ASN A 15 9.05 -20.39 -6.25
CA ASN A 15 7.64 -20.60 -6.64
C ASN A 15 6.71 -19.37 -6.50
N ASN A 16 6.18 -18.92 -7.64
CA ASN A 16 5.02 -18.04 -7.88
C ASN A 16 4.57 -17.17 -6.67
N LEU A 17 4.94 -15.88 -6.67
CA LEU A 17 4.63 -14.86 -5.65
C LEU A 17 3.11 -14.53 -5.48
N GLY A 18 2.22 -15.36 -6.03
CA GLY A 18 0.79 -15.05 -6.08
C GLY A 18 0.45 -13.78 -6.86
N SER A 19 1.39 -13.29 -7.68
CA SER A 19 1.22 -12.07 -8.46
C SER A 19 0.21 -12.29 -9.58
N MET A 20 -0.84 -11.47 -9.62
CA MET A 20 -1.81 -11.43 -10.70
C MET A 20 -1.57 -10.17 -11.52
N GLN A 21 -1.11 -10.35 -12.77
CA GLN A 21 -0.95 -9.25 -13.72
C GLN A 21 -2.20 -9.14 -14.58
N ASN A 22 -3.28 -8.61 -14.02
CA ASN A 22 -4.57 -8.38 -14.70
C ASN A 22 -4.69 -6.97 -15.30
N GLY A 23 -3.67 -6.13 -15.16
CA GLY A 23 -3.68 -4.74 -15.57
C GLY A 23 -4.43 -3.82 -14.59
N SER A 24 -4.35 -2.52 -14.86
CA SER A 24 -5.10 -1.49 -14.13
C SER A 24 -5.70 -0.48 -15.10
N VAL A 25 -6.84 0.10 -14.71
CA VAL A 25 -7.47 1.22 -15.38
C VAL A 25 -7.64 2.37 -14.38
N VAL A 26 -7.22 3.56 -14.78
CA VAL A 26 -7.54 4.82 -14.09
C VAL A 26 -8.60 5.54 -14.90
N LEU A 27 -9.72 5.85 -14.26
CA LEU A 27 -10.87 6.46 -14.90
C LEU A 27 -10.75 7.99 -14.92
N SER A 28 -11.36 8.61 -15.92
CA SER A 28 -11.43 10.07 -16.04
C SER A 28 -12.81 10.48 -16.55
N HIS A 29 -13.49 11.35 -15.80
CA HIS A 29 -14.85 11.81 -16.10
C HIS A 29 -14.86 13.08 -16.97
N GLU A 30 -13.75 13.80 -17.03
CA GLU A 30 -13.56 15.02 -17.80
C GLU A 30 -12.24 14.98 -18.58
N ASP A 31 -11.95 16.03 -19.36
CA ASP A 31 -10.63 16.22 -20.00
C ASP A 31 -9.60 16.64 -18.93
N ASP A 32 -9.20 15.68 -18.09
CA ASP A 32 -8.39 15.93 -16.90
C ASP A 32 -6.88 16.03 -17.21
N VAL A 33 -6.25 17.02 -16.59
CA VAL A 33 -4.79 17.23 -16.62
C VAL A 33 -4.04 16.11 -15.90
N ILE A 34 -4.60 15.50 -14.85
CA ILE A 34 -3.97 14.37 -14.12
C ILE A 34 -3.84 13.15 -15.03
N TYR A 35 -4.87 12.89 -15.82
CA TYR A 35 -4.88 11.85 -16.85
C TYR A 35 -3.76 12.08 -17.88
N CYS A 36 -3.67 13.30 -18.42
CA CYS A 36 -2.63 13.69 -19.37
C CYS A 36 -1.21 13.61 -18.78
N PHE A 37 -1.06 14.00 -17.51
CA PHE A 37 0.21 13.95 -16.81
C PHE A 37 0.69 12.52 -16.56
N SER A 38 -0.21 11.64 -16.13
CA SER A 38 0.08 10.22 -15.87
C SER A 38 0.55 9.50 -17.13
N LEU A 39 -0.09 9.77 -18.27
CA LEU A 39 0.33 9.29 -19.58
C LEU A 39 1.77 9.72 -19.94
N GLN A 40 2.08 11.00 -19.70
CA GLN A 40 3.40 11.52 -20.02
C GLN A 40 4.49 10.93 -19.12
N LEU A 41 4.19 10.74 -17.83
CA LEU A 41 5.09 10.04 -16.91
C LEU A 41 5.33 8.60 -17.35
N GLY A 42 4.27 7.86 -17.71
CA GLY A 42 4.38 6.50 -18.21
C GLY A 42 5.37 6.40 -19.38
N LYS A 43 5.23 7.29 -20.37
CA LYS A 43 6.16 7.37 -21.51
C LYS A 43 7.60 7.66 -21.10
N VAL A 44 7.81 8.59 -20.18
CA VAL A 44 9.16 8.95 -19.69
C VAL A 44 9.83 7.78 -18.97
N TYR A 45 9.05 6.99 -18.21
CA TYR A 45 9.54 5.82 -17.48
C TYR A 45 9.54 4.52 -18.30
N GLY A 46 9.11 4.55 -19.56
CA GLY A 46 9.03 3.37 -20.42
C GLY A 46 7.94 2.37 -20.01
N ILE A 47 6.92 2.84 -19.28
CA ILE A 47 5.75 2.05 -18.89
C ILE A 47 4.78 2.04 -20.06
N GLU A 48 4.40 0.83 -20.48
CA GLU A 48 3.38 0.65 -21.50
C GLU A 48 2.01 1.06 -20.95
N SER A 49 1.37 2.04 -21.59
CA SER A 49 0.06 2.54 -21.20
C SER A 49 -0.74 2.97 -22.42
N HIS A 50 -2.05 2.71 -22.40
CA HIS A 50 -2.97 2.99 -23.51
C HIS A 50 -4.09 3.90 -23.05
N VAL A 51 -4.44 4.87 -23.90
CA VAL A 51 -5.66 5.68 -23.74
C VAL A 51 -6.79 4.92 -24.39
N LEU A 52 -7.82 4.58 -23.63
CA LEU A 52 -9.01 3.91 -24.15
C LEU A 52 -10.19 4.87 -24.14
N SER A 53 -10.96 4.84 -25.23
CA SER A 53 -12.29 5.42 -25.27
C SER A 53 -13.26 4.67 -24.33
N PRO A 54 -14.43 5.25 -24.00
CA PRO A 54 -15.45 4.54 -23.24
C PRO A 54 -15.87 3.20 -23.88
N ALA A 55 -15.97 3.15 -25.21
CA ALA A 55 -16.31 1.92 -25.93
C ALA A 55 -15.23 0.84 -25.78
N GLU A 56 -13.95 1.18 -25.97
CA GLU A 56 -12.83 0.25 -25.77
C GLU A 56 -12.70 -0.18 -24.30
N THR A 57 -13.00 0.73 -23.36
CA THR A 57 -13.06 0.42 -21.93
C THR A 57 -14.15 -0.60 -21.64
N LYS A 58 -15.33 -0.45 -22.27
CA LYS A 58 -16.45 -1.39 -22.13
C LYS A 58 -16.12 -2.76 -22.71
N ASP A 59 -15.38 -2.82 -23.83
CA ASP A 59 -14.92 -4.07 -24.41
C ASP A 59 -13.91 -4.78 -23.48
N LEU A 60 -13.02 -4.02 -22.84
CA LEU A 60 -12.06 -4.54 -21.85
C LEU A 60 -12.71 -4.95 -20.54
N TYR A 61 -13.69 -4.17 -20.07
CA TYR A 61 -14.40 -4.37 -18.80
C TYR A 61 -15.93 -4.33 -19.02
N PRO A 62 -16.54 -5.42 -19.51
CA PRO A 62 -17.96 -5.47 -19.88
C PRO A 62 -18.95 -5.12 -18.76
N LEU A 63 -18.58 -5.42 -17.51
CA LEU A 63 -19.42 -5.13 -16.34
C LEU A 63 -19.34 -3.66 -15.89
N MET A 64 -18.40 -2.88 -16.41
CA MET A 64 -18.20 -1.50 -16.00
C MET A 64 -19.21 -0.56 -16.65
N ASN A 65 -19.82 0.34 -15.89
CA ASN A 65 -20.51 1.49 -16.47
C ASN A 65 -19.49 2.50 -16.98
N VAL A 66 -19.63 2.93 -18.23
CA VAL A 66 -18.72 3.87 -18.90
C VAL A 66 -19.45 5.11 -19.41
N ASP A 67 -20.74 5.24 -19.15
CA ASP A 67 -21.61 6.24 -19.78
C ASP A 67 -21.25 7.68 -19.38
N ASP A 68 -20.65 7.86 -18.20
CA ASP A 68 -20.17 9.14 -17.66
C ASP A 68 -18.65 9.33 -17.79
N LEU A 69 -17.95 8.41 -18.47
CA LEU A 69 -16.49 8.50 -18.63
C LEU A 69 -16.13 9.29 -19.88
N TYR A 70 -15.12 10.16 -19.74
CA TYR A 70 -14.44 10.75 -20.88
C TYR A 70 -13.47 9.76 -21.52
N GLY A 71 -12.72 9.02 -20.70
CA GLY A 71 -11.78 7.99 -21.14
C GLY A 71 -11.09 7.29 -19.99
N THR A 72 -10.26 6.30 -20.30
CA THR A 72 -9.49 5.56 -19.29
C THR A 72 -8.02 5.40 -19.67
N LEU A 73 -7.17 5.28 -18.65
CA LEU A 73 -5.75 5.01 -18.79
C LEU A 73 -5.54 3.55 -18.41
N TYR A 74 -5.25 2.72 -19.39
CA TYR A 74 -5.02 1.31 -19.20
C TYR A 74 -3.52 1.00 -19.14
N VAL A 75 -3.09 0.32 -18.08
CA VAL A 75 -1.72 -0.16 -17.89
C VAL A 75 -1.74 -1.70 -17.84
N PRO A 76 -1.42 -2.41 -18.93
CA PRO A 76 -1.55 -3.86 -19.01
C PRO A 76 -0.63 -4.63 -18.05
N LYS A 77 0.48 -4.00 -17.66
CA LYS A 77 1.50 -4.64 -16.81
C LYS A 77 1.30 -4.44 -15.32
N ASP A 78 0.28 -3.70 -14.94
CA ASP A 78 -0.12 -3.57 -13.55
C ASP A 78 -0.83 -4.83 -13.05
N GLY A 79 -1.02 -4.90 -11.74
CA GLY A 79 -1.61 -6.06 -11.11
C GLY A 79 -1.68 -5.95 -9.61
N THR A 80 -1.89 -7.09 -8.97
CA THR A 80 -1.83 -7.27 -7.53
C THR A 80 -0.82 -8.35 -7.16
N MET A 81 -0.36 -8.32 -5.92
CA MET A 81 0.48 -9.35 -5.33
C MET A 81 -0.08 -9.73 -3.97
N ASP A 82 0.22 -10.94 -3.51
CA ASP A 82 -0.03 -11.34 -2.12
C ASP A 82 1.05 -10.71 -1.23
N PRO A 83 0.72 -9.73 -0.36
CA PRO A 83 1.73 -9.05 0.45
C PRO A 83 2.39 -10.01 1.44
N ALA A 84 1.62 -10.92 2.04
CA ALA A 84 2.14 -11.87 3.04
C ALA A 84 3.10 -12.89 2.40
N GLY A 85 2.73 -13.42 1.23
CA GLY A 85 3.58 -14.30 0.42
C GLY A 85 4.86 -13.60 -0.04
N THR A 86 4.75 -12.33 -0.43
CA THR A 86 5.90 -11.50 -0.83
C THR A 86 6.87 -11.28 0.33
N CYS A 87 6.38 -10.87 1.51
CA CYS A 87 7.20 -10.73 2.71
C CYS A 87 7.90 -12.02 3.10
N THR A 88 7.18 -13.14 3.08
CA THR A 88 7.73 -14.46 3.41
C THR A 88 8.86 -14.85 2.45
N THR A 89 8.66 -14.62 1.14
CA THR A 89 9.66 -14.93 0.12
C THR A 89 10.89 -14.05 0.26
N LEU A 90 10.72 -12.75 0.48
CA LEU A 90 11.82 -11.82 0.71
C LEU A 90 12.63 -12.18 1.97
N SER A 91 11.95 -12.51 3.06
CA SER A 91 12.58 -12.93 4.32
C SER A 91 13.44 -14.21 4.14
N ARG A 92 12.90 -15.20 3.43
CA ARG A 92 13.63 -16.43 3.08
C ARG A 92 14.83 -16.15 2.19
N ALA A 93 14.64 -15.36 1.14
CA ALA A 93 15.69 -14.99 0.20
C ALA A 93 16.82 -14.17 0.85
N ALA A 94 16.50 -13.34 1.85
CA ALA A 94 17.48 -12.62 2.66
C ALA A 94 18.23 -13.57 3.60
N THR A 95 17.52 -14.47 4.28
CA THR A 95 18.12 -15.46 5.18
C THR A 95 19.06 -16.41 4.45
N ALA A 96 18.69 -16.87 3.25
CA ALA A 96 19.54 -17.68 2.39
C ALA A 96 20.85 -16.97 1.99
N ARG A 97 20.88 -15.64 2.05
CA ARG A 97 22.06 -14.80 1.79
C ARG A 97 22.79 -14.34 3.06
N GLY A 98 22.45 -14.92 4.22
CA GLY A 98 23.14 -14.68 5.49
C GLY A 98 22.51 -13.61 6.38
N ALA A 99 21.35 -13.04 6.02
CA ALA A 99 20.59 -12.21 6.95
C ALA A 99 20.06 -13.07 8.13
N THR A 100 19.91 -12.45 9.29
CA THR A 100 19.26 -13.08 10.46
C THR A 100 17.92 -12.41 10.69
N VAL A 101 16.84 -13.20 10.71
CA VAL A 101 15.49 -12.73 11.00
C VAL A 101 15.10 -13.24 12.39
N ILE A 102 14.73 -12.31 13.28
CA ILE A 102 14.34 -12.61 14.66
C ILE A 102 12.93 -12.07 14.87
N GLU A 103 11.94 -12.96 14.85
CA GLU A 103 10.55 -12.62 15.11
C GLU A 103 10.25 -12.62 16.62
N ASN A 104 9.10 -12.07 17.02
CA ASN A 104 8.70 -11.94 18.43
C ASN A 104 9.73 -11.21 19.31
N CYS A 105 10.53 -10.33 18.70
CA CYS A 105 11.61 -9.59 19.35
C CYS A 105 11.38 -8.09 19.18
N PRO A 106 10.41 -7.49 19.91
CA PRO A 106 10.13 -6.07 19.80
C PRO A 106 11.33 -5.24 20.30
N VAL A 107 11.62 -4.16 19.59
CA VAL A 107 12.60 -3.16 20.03
C VAL A 107 12.01 -2.39 21.21
N THR A 108 12.76 -2.32 22.30
CA THR A 108 12.35 -1.60 23.52
C THR A 108 13.09 -0.29 23.71
N GLY A 109 14.20 -0.09 23.00
CA GLY A 109 15.02 1.11 23.10
C GLY A 109 16.09 1.17 22.00
N ILE A 110 16.60 2.37 21.75
CA ILE A 110 17.71 2.60 20.82
C ILE A 110 18.76 3.43 21.55
N GLN A 111 19.94 2.85 21.72
CA GLN A 111 21.06 3.54 22.35
C GLN A 111 21.70 4.48 21.35
N VAL A 112 21.81 5.75 21.74
CA VAL A 112 22.46 6.81 20.97
C VAL A 112 23.65 7.32 21.77
N SER A 113 24.81 7.44 21.12
CA SER A 113 25.99 8.10 21.68
C SER A 113 26.14 9.48 21.07
N THR A 114 26.64 10.43 21.86
CA THR A 114 27.01 11.77 21.39
C THR A 114 28.53 11.87 21.38
N ASP A 115 29.10 12.31 20.27
CA ASP A 115 30.55 12.56 20.17
C ASP A 115 30.94 13.95 20.72
N ASP A 116 32.25 14.22 20.75
CA ASP A 116 32.80 15.48 21.28
C ASP A 116 32.35 16.73 20.50
N MET A 117 31.87 16.55 19.26
CA MET A 117 31.32 17.63 18.44
C MET A 117 29.80 17.80 18.64
N GLY A 118 29.19 17.04 19.56
CA GLY A 118 27.77 17.07 19.84
C GLY A 118 26.92 16.26 18.85
N VAL A 119 27.54 15.46 17.96
CA VAL A 119 26.82 14.68 16.95
C VAL A 119 26.32 13.38 17.57
N LYS A 120 25.01 13.15 17.44
CA LYS A 120 24.36 11.92 17.88
C LYS A 120 24.52 10.82 16.84
N ARG A 121 24.78 9.59 17.29
CA ARG A 121 24.90 8.40 16.45
C ARG A 121 24.28 7.17 17.11
N VAL A 122 23.64 6.32 16.32
CA VAL A 122 23.19 5.00 16.75
C VAL A 122 24.38 4.16 17.25
N LYS A 123 24.18 3.49 18.38
CA LYS A 123 25.16 2.59 19.00
C LYS A 123 24.63 1.16 19.13
N ALA A 124 23.37 1.00 19.50
CA ALA A 124 22.78 -0.31 19.73
C ALA A 124 21.24 -0.28 19.70
N VAL A 125 20.65 -1.44 19.54
CA VAL A 125 19.21 -1.70 19.69
C VAL A 125 19.00 -2.55 20.93
N GLU A 126 18.03 -2.17 21.77
CA GLU A 126 17.66 -2.89 22.98
C GLU A 126 16.40 -3.72 22.75
N THR A 127 16.39 -4.93 23.30
CA THR A 127 15.27 -5.86 23.26
C THR A 127 15.17 -6.57 24.60
N PHE A 128 14.05 -7.27 24.86
CA PHE A 128 13.92 -8.13 26.05
C PHE A 128 14.89 -9.31 26.07
N HIS A 129 15.49 -9.66 24.93
CA HIS A 129 16.44 -10.77 24.79
C HIS A 129 17.90 -10.32 24.85
N GLY A 130 18.14 -9.01 25.06
CA GLY A 130 19.47 -8.42 25.14
C GLY A 130 19.67 -7.27 24.16
N THR A 131 20.90 -6.78 24.10
CA THR A 131 21.29 -5.61 23.31
C THR A 131 22.08 -6.03 22.07
N ILE A 132 21.69 -5.54 20.91
CA ILE A 132 22.38 -5.76 19.63
C ILE A 132 23.18 -4.49 19.32
N GLN A 133 24.52 -4.57 19.40
CA GLN A 133 25.40 -3.46 19.02
C GLN A 133 25.37 -3.27 17.50
N THR A 134 25.06 -2.06 17.05
CA THR A 134 25.00 -1.73 15.62
C THR A 134 25.23 -0.24 15.39
N PRO A 135 26.01 0.15 14.36
CA PRO A 135 26.15 1.54 13.98
C PRO A 135 24.96 2.07 13.17
N VAL A 136 24.08 1.19 12.69
CA VAL A 136 23.00 1.52 11.76
C VAL A 136 21.69 0.83 12.16
N VAL A 137 20.59 1.59 12.08
CA VAL A 137 19.20 1.12 12.22
C VAL A 137 18.40 1.68 11.05
N VAL A 138 17.55 0.84 10.44
CA VAL A 138 16.56 1.27 9.43
C VAL A 138 15.17 1.05 10.02
N ASN A 139 14.42 2.12 10.20
CA ASN A 139 13.08 2.11 10.76
C ASN A 139 12.04 1.84 9.66
N CYS A 140 11.61 0.58 9.57
CA CYS A 140 10.55 0.10 8.69
C CYS A 140 9.30 -0.33 9.49
N ALA A 141 9.05 0.26 10.65
CA ALA A 141 8.03 -0.21 11.60
C ALA A 141 6.58 0.22 11.27
N GLY A 142 6.27 0.56 10.01
CA GLY A 142 4.92 0.96 9.58
C GLY A 142 4.30 2.05 10.45
N VAL A 143 3.08 1.82 10.94
CA VAL A 143 2.35 2.72 11.85
C VAL A 143 3.04 2.93 13.20
N TRP A 144 3.94 2.04 13.62
CA TRP A 144 4.75 2.19 14.84
C TRP A 144 6.05 2.98 14.63
N ALA A 145 6.35 3.43 13.40
CA ALA A 145 7.64 4.07 13.12
C ALA A 145 7.85 5.38 13.89
N ALA A 146 6.79 6.15 14.17
CA ALA A 146 6.87 7.34 15.03
C ALA A 146 7.35 7.00 16.44
N LYS A 147 6.74 5.99 17.08
CA LYS A 147 7.13 5.50 18.40
C LYS A 147 8.58 4.99 18.43
N LEU A 148 9.01 4.28 17.38
CA LEU A 148 10.40 3.80 17.30
C LEU A 148 11.40 4.96 17.09
N GLY A 149 11.01 6.01 16.37
CA GLY A 149 11.80 7.24 16.23
C GLY A 149 11.99 7.96 17.57
N GLU A 150 10.94 8.06 18.38
CA GLU A 150 11.00 8.68 19.72
C GLU A 150 12.04 8.01 20.63
N MET A 151 12.20 6.68 20.54
CA MET A 151 13.23 5.94 21.30
C MET A 151 14.67 6.40 20.99
N ALA A 152 14.91 6.90 19.78
CA ALA A 152 16.20 7.44 19.36
C ALA A 152 16.26 8.99 19.45
N GLY A 153 15.15 9.65 19.79
CA GLY A 153 15.04 11.11 19.73
C GLY A 153 14.94 11.68 18.31
N VAL A 154 14.40 10.89 17.36
CA VAL A 154 14.12 11.26 15.97
C VAL A 154 12.64 11.52 15.79
N LYS A 155 12.26 12.61 15.11
CA LYS A 155 10.86 12.87 14.77
C LYS A 155 10.50 12.22 13.44
N VAL A 156 9.49 11.36 13.43
CA VAL A 156 8.97 10.75 12.20
C VAL A 156 7.60 11.35 11.90
N PRO A 157 7.47 12.23 10.89
CA PRO A 157 6.23 12.95 10.60
C PRO A 157 5.24 12.08 9.82
N LEU A 158 4.65 11.10 10.49
CA LEU A 158 3.55 10.29 9.96
C LEU A 158 2.38 10.22 10.93
N VAL A 159 1.21 9.93 10.40
CA VAL A 159 -0.03 9.72 11.16
C VAL A 159 -0.60 8.35 10.82
N ALA A 160 -1.17 7.68 11.82
CA ALA A 160 -1.89 6.43 11.60
C ALA A 160 -3.39 6.72 11.39
N MET A 161 -4.00 6.06 10.41
CA MET A 161 -5.42 6.20 10.08
C MET A 161 -6.05 4.82 9.88
N HIS A 162 -7.36 4.74 10.04
CA HIS A 162 -8.11 3.57 9.59
C HIS A 162 -8.24 3.62 8.07
N HIS A 163 -7.99 2.49 7.42
CA HIS A 163 -8.29 2.30 6.00
C HIS A 163 -9.07 1.01 5.81
N ALA A 164 -10.15 1.09 5.01
CA ALA A 164 -11.10 0.00 4.87
C ALA A 164 -11.37 -0.40 3.41
N TYR A 165 -11.64 -1.68 3.24
CA TYR A 165 -12.28 -2.23 2.06
C TYR A 165 -13.20 -3.38 2.43
N VAL A 166 -14.19 -3.64 1.59
CA VAL A 166 -15.07 -4.81 1.67
C VAL A 166 -14.72 -5.77 0.55
N VAL A 167 -14.82 -7.07 0.84
CA VAL A 167 -14.71 -8.12 -0.16
C VAL A 167 -16.11 -8.61 -0.45
N THR A 168 -16.49 -8.58 -1.71
CA THR A 168 -17.82 -9.00 -2.16
C THR A 168 -17.94 -10.52 -2.16
N GLU A 169 -19.17 -11.01 -2.28
CA GLU A 169 -19.43 -12.35 -2.79
C GLU A 169 -19.09 -12.44 -4.29
N ARG A 170 -19.25 -13.64 -4.85
CA ARG A 170 -18.97 -13.92 -6.27
C ARG A 170 -19.81 -13.04 -7.18
N ILE A 171 -19.18 -12.43 -8.17
CA ILE A 171 -19.82 -11.68 -9.25
C ILE A 171 -19.65 -12.46 -10.56
N GLU A 172 -20.74 -12.75 -11.25
CA GLU A 172 -20.70 -13.46 -12.52
C GLU A 172 -20.06 -12.58 -13.62
N GLY A 173 -19.06 -13.12 -14.33
CA GLY A 173 -18.39 -12.43 -15.44
C GLY A 173 -17.26 -11.47 -15.06
N ILE A 174 -16.90 -11.36 -13.77
CA ILE A 174 -15.85 -10.42 -13.31
C ILE A 174 -14.41 -10.94 -13.51
N GLN A 175 -14.25 -12.18 -13.98
CA GLN A 175 -12.93 -12.80 -14.08
C GLN A 175 -12.03 -12.08 -15.10
N ASN A 176 -10.74 -11.96 -14.77
CA ASN A 176 -9.69 -11.36 -15.62
C ASN A 176 -9.88 -9.87 -15.95
N MET A 177 -10.71 -9.15 -15.18
CA MET A 177 -10.86 -7.70 -15.34
C MET A 177 -9.67 -6.96 -14.71
N PRO A 178 -9.24 -5.82 -15.28
CA PRO A 178 -8.20 -4.99 -14.67
C PRO A 178 -8.69 -4.36 -13.36
N ASN A 179 -7.75 -4.02 -12.47
CA ASN A 179 -8.08 -3.26 -11.27
C ASN A 179 -8.47 -1.83 -11.64
N VAL A 180 -9.40 -1.24 -10.91
CA VAL A 180 -9.99 0.07 -11.21
C VAL A 180 -9.57 1.08 -10.16
N ARG A 181 -9.24 2.29 -10.58
CA ARG A 181 -9.17 3.47 -9.72
C ARG A 181 -10.04 4.57 -10.35
N ASP A 182 -11.02 5.03 -9.58
CA ASP A 182 -11.83 6.20 -9.90
C ASP A 182 -11.59 7.24 -8.80
N HIS A 183 -10.80 8.26 -9.13
CA HIS A 183 -10.45 9.32 -8.19
C HIS A 183 -11.63 10.25 -7.92
N ASP A 184 -12.49 10.48 -8.91
CA ASP A 184 -13.65 11.38 -8.80
C ASP A 184 -14.72 10.78 -7.89
N ALA A 185 -14.93 9.46 -7.98
CA ALA A 185 -15.82 8.71 -7.09
C ALA A 185 -15.14 8.21 -5.80
N SER A 186 -13.86 8.55 -5.58
CA SER A 186 -13.01 8.10 -4.47
C SER A 186 -13.03 6.58 -4.21
N VAL A 187 -13.10 5.77 -5.27
CA VAL A 187 -13.22 4.31 -5.16
C VAL A 187 -12.13 3.59 -5.94
N TYR A 188 -11.65 2.48 -5.40
CA TYR A 188 -10.87 1.50 -6.13
C TYR A 188 -11.55 0.13 -6.08
N LEU A 189 -11.41 -0.63 -7.16
CA LEU A 189 -11.92 -1.99 -7.28
C LEU A 189 -10.74 -2.90 -7.61
N ARG A 190 -10.43 -3.86 -6.75
CA ARG A 190 -9.37 -4.86 -7.02
C ARG A 190 -10.00 -6.22 -7.24
N LEU A 191 -9.56 -6.92 -8.27
CA LEU A 191 -10.03 -8.27 -8.55
C LEU A 191 -9.45 -9.25 -7.53
N GLN A 192 -10.32 -10.08 -6.93
CA GLN A 192 -9.94 -11.21 -6.09
C GLN A 192 -10.63 -12.48 -6.60
N GLY A 193 -10.04 -13.10 -7.63
CA GLY A 193 -10.60 -14.31 -8.25
C GLY A 193 -11.92 -14.02 -8.97
N ASP A 194 -13.04 -14.36 -8.35
CA ASP A 194 -14.39 -14.08 -8.83
C ASP A 194 -15.17 -13.08 -7.95
N ALA A 195 -14.47 -12.37 -7.05
CA ALA A 195 -14.99 -11.30 -6.22
C ALA A 195 -14.22 -9.99 -6.43
N LEU A 196 -14.73 -8.90 -5.85
CA LEU A 196 -14.06 -7.60 -5.81
C LEU A 196 -13.71 -7.22 -4.38
N SER A 197 -12.53 -6.61 -4.21
CA SER A 197 -12.28 -5.71 -3.09
C SER A 197 -12.67 -4.30 -3.49
N VAL A 198 -13.62 -3.74 -2.75
CA VAL A 198 -14.12 -2.39 -2.94
C VAL A 198 -13.66 -1.56 -1.76
N GLY A 199 -12.86 -0.53 -2.01
CA GLY A 199 -12.40 0.38 -0.98
C GLY A 199 -12.24 1.79 -1.55
N GLY A 200 -11.97 2.75 -0.69
CA GLY A 200 -11.84 4.14 -1.08
C GLY A 200 -11.08 4.95 -0.04
N TYR A 201 -10.91 6.24 -0.31
CA TYR A 201 -10.29 7.17 0.64
C TYR A 201 -11.31 8.21 1.08
N GLU A 202 -11.61 8.20 2.37
CA GLU A 202 -12.64 9.05 2.94
C GLU A 202 -12.16 10.49 3.10
N GLN A 203 -13.04 11.46 2.83
CA GLN A 203 -12.75 12.87 3.11
C GLN A 203 -12.66 13.16 4.62
N ASN A 204 -13.27 12.30 5.43
CA ASN A 204 -13.33 12.36 6.89
C ASN A 204 -12.62 11.14 7.52
N PRO A 205 -11.29 10.99 7.35
CA PRO A 205 -10.58 9.81 7.83
C PRO A 205 -10.62 9.72 9.36
N VAL A 206 -10.65 8.50 9.87
CA VAL A 206 -10.54 8.23 11.31
C VAL A 206 -9.07 8.10 11.69
N PHE A 207 -8.57 9.08 12.44
CA PHE A 207 -7.21 9.06 12.96
C PHE A 207 -7.06 8.07 14.12
N TRP A 208 -5.92 7.38 14.16
CA TRP A 208 -5.54 6.49 15.24
C TRP A 208 -4.40 7.10 16.07
N ASP A 209 -4.74 8.03 16.95
CA ASP A 209 -3.78 8.85 17.71
C ASP A 209 -2.85 8.04 18.63
N LYS A 210 -3.33 6.91 19.14
CA LYS A 210 -2.58 6.06 20.08
C LYS A 210 -2.43 4.64 19.52
N VAL A 211 -1.39 4.48 18.71
CA VAL A 211 -0.97 3.20 18.16
C VAL A 211 -0.59 2.25 19.30
N SER A 212 -1.34 1.16 19.44
CA SER A 212 -1.14 0.14 20.47
C SER A 212 -0.12 -0.91 20.03
N ASP A 213 0.79 -1.30 20.93
CA ASP A 213 1.78 -2.37 20.68
C ASP A 213 1.14 -3.75 20.53
N LYS A 214 -0.11 -3.90 20.99
CA LYS A 214 -0.84 -5.17 20.97
C LYS A 214 -1.69 -5.35 19.71
N PHE A 215 -1.74 -4.35 18.83
CA PHE A 215 -2.56 -4.35 17.62
C PHE A 215 -1.79 -4.96 16.44
N ALA A 216 -1.13 -6.09 16.65
CA ALA A 216 -0.51 -6.87 15.58
C ALA A 216 -1.50 -7.92 15.09
N PHE A 217 -1.57 -8.15 13.78
CA PHE A 217 -2.47 -9.13 13.15
C PHE A 217 -3.95 -8.99 13.56
N SER A 218 -4.39 -7.75 13.82
CA SER A 218 -5.74 -7.39 14.22
C SER A 218 -6.35 -6.44 13.21
N LEU A 219 -7.68 -6.44 13.11
CA LEU A 219 -8.45 -5.49 12.32
C LEU A 219 -9.38 -4.71 13.24
N PHE A 220 -9.71 -3.48 12.84
CA PHE A 220 -10.77 -2.70 13.46
C PHE A 220 -12.13 -3.19 12.97
N ASP A 221 -13.17 -2.89 13.74
CA ASP A 221 -14.53 -2.98 13.22
C ASP A 221 -14.73 -1.93 12.12
N LEU A 222 -15.45 -2.31 11.06
CA LEU A 222 -15.78 -1.38 9.98
C LEU A 222 -16.83 -0.38 10.45
N ASP A 223 -16.52 0.90 10.31
CA ASP A 223 -17.48 1.98 10.47
C ASP A 223 -18.24 2.18 9.16
N TRP A 224 -19.48 1.72 9.12
CA TRP A 224 -20.33 1.82 7.93
C TRP A 224 -20.72 3.27 7.62
N ASP A 225 -20.91 4.13 8.61
CA ASP A 225 -21.31 5.52 8.36
C ASP A 225 -20.19 6.26 7.60
N VAL A 226 -18.94 5.92 7.90
CA VAL A 226 -17.76 6.42 7.20
C VAL A 226 -17.62 5.75 5.82
N PHE A 227 -17.76 4.42 5.75
CA PHE A 227 -17.50 3.66 4.54
C PHE A 227 -18.55 3.83 3.43
N MET A 228 -19.81 4.13 3.78
CA MET A 228 -20.92 4.21 2.83
C MET A 228 -20.73 5.27 1.72
N GLN A 229 -19.83 6.24 1.91
CA GLN A 229 -19.52 7.26 0.90
C GLN A 229 -18.97 6.67 -0.42
N HIS A 230 -18.35 5.49 -0.38
CA HIS A 230 -17.76 4.85 -1.56
C HIS A 230 -18.76 3.98 -2.33
N ILE A 231 -19.87 3.59 -1.70
CA ILE A 231 -20.74 2.53 -2.20
C ILE A 231 -21.51 2.97 -3.43
N GLU A 232 -22.02 4.20 -3.46
CA GLU A 232 -22.72 4.74 -4.63
C GLU A 232 -21.78 4.81 -5.84
N GLY A 233 -20.54 5.27 -5.64
CA GLY A 233 -19.50 5.28 -6.66
C GLY A 233 -19.17 3.87 -7.17
N ALA A 234 -18.99 2.92 -6.26
CA ALA A 234 -18.73 1.52 -6.59
C ALA A 234 -19.87 0.90 -7.41
N ILE A 235 -21.13 1.06 -6.97
CA ILE A 235 -22.32 0.57 -7.67
C ILE A 235 -22.45 1.22 -9.04
N ASN A 236 -22.21 2.53 -9.13
CA ASN A 236 -22.21 3.20 -10.42
C ASN A 236 -21.16 2.57 -11.36
N ARG A 237 -19.93 2.31 -10.88
CA ARG A 237 -18.88 1.66 -11.70
C ARG A 237 -19.21 0.23 -12.08
N VAL A 238 -19.71 -0.59 -11.16
CA VAL A 238 -20.08 -1.99 -11.41
C VAL A 238 -21.49 -2.22 -10.87
N PRO A 239 -22.54 -2.02 -11.70
CA PRO A 239 -23.94 -2.09 -11.26
C PRO A 239 -24.35 -3.39 -10.58
N ALA A 240 -23.68 -4.50 -10.90
CA ALA A 240 -23.88 -5.79 -10.23
C ALA A 240 -23.66 -5.72 -8.70
N LEU A 241 -22.86 -4.76 -8.21
CA LEU A 241 -22.60 -4.57 -6.78
C LEU A 241 -23.85 -4.19 -5.99
N GLU A 242 -24.89 -3.61 -6.61
CA GLU A 242 -26.15 -3.29 -5.93
C GLU A 242 -26.82 -4.53 -5.33
N GLN A 243 -26.65 -5.69 -5.98
CA GLN A 243 -27.28 -6.96 -5.59
C GLN A 243 -26.27 -7.96 -5.02
N THR A 244 -24.98 -7.62 -5.00
CA THR A 244 -23.92 -8.53 -4.55
C THR A 244 -23.75 -8.42 -3.03
N GLY A 245 -23.74 -9.57 -2.33
CA GLY A 245 -23.47 -9.60 -0.90
C GLY A 245 -22.03 -9.22 -0.55
N ILE A 246 -21.79 -8.93 0.74
CA ILE A 246 -20.45 -8.71 1.29
C ILE A 246 -20.03 -9.98 2.03
N LYS A 247 -18.90 -10.54 1.60
CA LYS A 247 -18.30 -11.74 2.19
C LYS A 247 -17.50 -11.42 3.46
N SER A 248 -16.74 -10.34 3.44
CA SER A 248 -15.92 -9.92 4.58
C SER A 248 -15.60 -8.43 4.53
N THR A 249 -15.30 -7.86 5.69
CA THR A 249 -14.82 -6.49 5.84
C THR A 249 -13.36 -6.52 6.31
N VAL A 250 -12.57 -5.56 5.84
CA VAL A 250 -11.19 -5.37 6.29
C VAL A 250 -11.04 -3.89 6.63
N CYS A 251 -10.67 -3.60 7.88
CA CYS A 251 -10.35 -2.25 8.34
C CYS A 251 -9.03 -2.33 9.10
N GLY A 252 -7.96 -1.84 8.48
CA GLY A 252 -6.59 -1.93 8.99
C GLY A 252 -6.00 -0.56 9.32
N PRO A 253 -4.91 -0.51 10.11
CA PRO A 253 -4.18 0.71 10.36
C PRO A 253 -3.22 0.98 9.21
N GLU A 254 -3.19 2.22 8.75
CA GLU A 254 -2.30 2.65 7.68
C GLU A 254 -1.55 3.93 8.06
N SER A 255 -0.35 4.12 7.51
CA SER A 255 0.50 5.28 7.80
C SER A 255 0.52 6.26 6.64
N PHE A 256 0.18 7.52 6.93
CA PHE A 256 0.19 8.61 5.97
C PHE A 256 1.18 9.71 6.34
N THR A 257 1.77 10.32 5.33
CA THR A 257 2.61 11.52 5.41
C THR A 257 1.88 12.70 4.79
N ALA A 258 2.25 13.92 5.19
CA ALA A 258 1.52 15.13 4.78
C ALA A 258 1.54 15.39 3.26
N ASP A 259 2.52 14.86 2.54
CA ASP A 259 2.67 15.00 1.09
C ASP A 259 2.46 13.69 0.32
N HIS A 260 1.97 12.65 0.99
CA HIS A 260 1.76 11.31 0.45
C HIS A 260 3.01 10.62 -0.11
N LYS A 261 4.21 11.07 0.26
CA LYS A 261 5.47 10.42 -0.13
C LYS A 261 6.09 9.63 1.02
N PRO A 262 6.77 8.51 0.73
CA PRO A 262 7.46 7.74 1.75
C PRO A 262 8.62 8.52 2.37
N LEU A 263 8.85 8.28 3.67
CA LEU A 263 10.00 8.77 4.40
C LEU A 263 11.15 7.79 4.19
N MET A 264 12.11 8.18 3.35
CA MET A 264 13.29 7.37 3.01
C MET A 264 14.58 8.17 3.18
N GLY A 265 15.55 7.61 3.91
CA GLY A 265 16.88 8.19 4.08
C GLY A 265 17.31 8.37 5.53
N GLU A 266 18.52 8.91 5.73
CA GLU A 266 19.08 9.14 7.07
C GLU A 266 18.38 10.30 7.77
N ALA A 267 17.97 10.10 9.02
CA ALA A 267 17.38 11.14 9.85
C ALA A 267 18.43 12.19 10.24
N PRO A 268 18.12 13.48 10.13
CA PRO A 268 19.09 14.54 10.43
C PRO A 268 19.48 14.61 11.91
N GLU A 269 18.63 14.14 12.83
CA GLU A 269 18.87 14.22 14.27
C GLU A 269 19.88 13.19 14.79
N VAL A 270 20.00 12.02 14.15
CA VAL A 270 20.83 10.90 14.63
C VAL A 270 21.48 10.18 13.45
N ARG A 271 22.81 10.22 13.40
CA ARG A 271 23.60 9.50 12.39
C ARG A 271 23.43 7.99 12.52
N GLY A 272 23.29 7.30 11.40
CA GLY A 272 23.03 5.86 11.34
C GLY A 272 21.58 5.47 11.57
N PHE A 273 20.66 6.41 11.82
CA PHE A 273 19.22 6.11 11.91
C PHE A 273 18.56 6.46 10.58
N PHE A 274 18.07 5.45 9.84
CA PHE A 274 17.43 5.62 8.55
C PHE A 274 15.92 5.39 8.67
N LEU A 275 15.16 6.08 7.84
CA LEU A 275 13.72 5.89 7.67
C LEU A 275 13.46 5.06 6.40
N GLY A 276 12.46 4.19 6.49
CA GLY A 276 11.87 3.45 5.39
C GLY A 276 10.41 3.15 5.73
N CYS A 277 9.59 4.20 5.88
CA CYS A 277 8.22 4.11 6.40
C CYS A 277 7.31 5.16 5.77
N GLY A 278 6.01 5.14 6.11
CA GLY A 278 5.03 6.10 5.59
C GLY A 278 4.74 5.91 4.11
N PHE A 279 4.53 4.66 3.67
CA PHE A 279 4.33 4.36 2.25
C PHE A 279 2.92 4.68 1.71
N ASN A 280 2.01 5.29 2.50
CA ASN A 280 0.74 5.84 2.04
C ASN A 280 -0.06 4.90 1.10
N SER A 281 -0.35 3.67 1.53
CA SER A 281 -1.09 2.70 0.71
C SER A 281 -0.42 2.24 -0.59
N ALA A 282 0.87 2.55 -0.74
CA ALA A 282 1.76 2.05 -1.79
C ALA A 282 2.87 1.15 -1.25
N GLY A 283 2.80 0.75 0.03
CA GLY A 283 3.77 -0.14 0.68
C GLY A 283 3.37 -1.62 0.70
N GLU A 284 2.15 -1.92 0.25
CA GLU A 284 1.56 -3.27 0.17
C GLU A 284 1.56 -3.81 -1.26
#